data_AF-A0A433CYH8-F1
#
_entry.id   AF-A0A433CYH8-F1
#
_cell.length_a   1.000
_cell.length_b   1.000
_cell.length_c   1.000
_cell.angle_alpha   90.00
_cell.angle_beta   90.00
_cell.angle_gamma   90.00
#
_symmetry.space_group_name_H-M   'P 1'
#
loop_
_entity.id
_entity.type
_entity.pdbx_description
1 polymer ?
#
loop_
_entity_poly.entity_id
_entity_poly.type
_entity_poly.pdbx_seq_one_letter_code
_entity_poly.pdbx_strand_id
1 'polypeptide(L)'
;MLIWLFPAGIYLCFKELRDEHIFVILYGITASYFAGVMVRLMLTLTPIVCVCSGIAVSNVLDTYLDTKEYVPAEFFDTDKSDEKKGSGSSAGATSSKKKRVFANIGYFGILNFDSRMIVTVNMTVFLVIFVWHCTWVTSNAYSSPSIVLASRQADGSQYIIDDFREAYYWLRKNTKDDAKVMSWWDYGYQIAGMADRSTLVDNNTWNNTHIATVGLAMASNEELAYEIMQRHDVDYVLVIFGALLGYSGDDINKFLWMIRIGEGESDETRHYSLGCLEAISRRRVARAID
;
A
#
# COMPACT_ATOMS: atom_id res chain seq x y z
N MET A 1 2.84 10.79 5.27
CA MET A 1 3.55 11.33 6.45
C MET A 1 4.83 10.54 6.73
N LEU A 2 4.74 9.26 7.11
CA LEU A 2 5.91 8.43 7.43
C LEU A 2 6.92 8.28 6.27
N ILE A 3 6.45 8.31 5.02
CA ILE A 3 7.32 8.14 3.84
C ILE A 3 8.42 9.20 3.72
N TRP A 4 8.21 10.42 4.20
CA TRP A 4 9.22 11.49 4.14
C TRP A 4 10.22 11.42 5.30
N LEU A 5 9.78 10.85 6.43
CA LEU A 5 10.64 10.61 7.60
C LEU A 5 11.51 9.36 7.41
N PHE A 6 11.11 8.45 6.54
CA PHE A 6 11.83 7.21 6.29
C PHE A 6 13.29 7.42 5.83
N PRO A 7 13.61 8.23 4.80
CA PRO A 7 14.98 8.54 4.44
C PRO A 7 15.76 9.26 5.55
N ALA A 8 15.10 10.13 6.31
CA ALA A 8 15.72 10.84 7.43
C ALA A 8 16.11 9.89 8.58
N GLY A 9 15.25 8.91 8.88
CA GLY A 9 15.54 7.86 9.85
C GLY A 9 16.72 6.98 9.43
N ILE A 10 16.79 6.59 8.16
CA ILE A 10 17.94 5.85 7.61
C ILE A 10 19.23 6.68 7.73
N TYR A 11 19.18 7.97 7.39
CA TYR A 11 20.33 8.86 7.51
C TYR A 11 20.84 8.98 8.96
N LEU A 12 19.93 9.04 9.94
CA LEU A 12 20.30 9.06 11.37
C LEU A 12 20.93 7.73 11.81
N CYS A 13 20.44 6.59 11.29
CA CYS A 13 21.06 5.28 11.52
C CYS A 13 22.47 5.17 10.92
N PHE A 14 22.76 5.89 9.81
CA PHE A 14 24.14 5.97 9.27
C PHE A 14 25.08 6.79 10.17
N LYS A 15 24.57 7.72 10.97
CA LYS A 15 25.37 8.57 11.85
C LYS A 15 25.82 7.83 13.12
N GLU A 16 24.94 7.00 13.68
CA GLU A 16 25.26 6.10 14.79
C GLU A 16 25.42 4.67 14.26
N LEU A 17 26.62 4.32 13.79
CA LEU A 17 26.91 2.97 13.30
C LEU A 17 27.04 1.99 14.48
N ARG A 18 25.92 1.34 14.83
CA ARG A 18 25.88 0.16 15.69
C ARG A 18 25.48 -1.07 14.87
N ASP A 19 25.81 -2.26 15.36
CA ASP A 19 25.53 -3.54 14.67
C ASP A 19 24.04 -3.74 14.40
N GLU A 20 23.15 -3.25 15.27
CA GLU A 20 21.70 -3.36 15.09
C GLU A 20 21.18 -2.46 13.95
N HIS A 21 21.80 -1.30 13.75
CA HIS A 21 21.39 -0.33 12.73
C HIS A 21 21.73 -0.80 11.32
N ILE A 22 22.79 -1.61 11.17
CA ILE A 22 23.15 -2.22 9.89
C ILE A 22 22.01 -3.11 9.38
N PHE A 23 21.37 -3.88 10.28
CA PHE A 23 20.22 -4.70 9.93
C PHE A 23 19.03 -3.86 9.46
N VAL A 24 18.71 -2.77 10.16
CA VAL A 24 17.62 -1.84 9.83
C VAL A 24 17.83 -1.19 8.45
N ILE A 25 19.05 -0.77 8.15
CA ILE A 25 19.42 -0.16 6.86
C ILE A 25 19.27 -1.18 5.73
N LEU A 26 19.83 -2.37 5.89
CA LEU A 26 19.76 -3.43 4.87
C LEU A 26 18.30 -3.84 4.63
N TYR A 27 17.53 -4.06 5.69
CA TYR A 27 16.12 -4.39 5.58
C TYR A 27 15.31 -3.27 4.91
N GLY A 28 15.57 -2.00 5.26
CA GLY A 28 14.91 -0.84 4.67
C GLY A 28 15.14 -0.71 3.16
N ILE A 29 16.40 -0.86 2.71
CA ILE A 29 16.76 -0.78 1.29
C ILE A 29 16.15 -1.96 0.52
N THR A 30 16.30 -3.18 1.01
CA THR A 30 15.77 -4.38 0.36
C THR A 30 14.24 -4.36 0.30
N ALA A 31 13.56 -4.02 1.40
CA ALA A 31 12.10 -3.92 1.43
C ALA A 31 11.58 -2.80 0.51
N SER A 32 12.27 -1.65 0.45
CA SER A 32 11.89 -0.55 -0.44
C SER A 32 12.01 -0.94 -1.92
N TYR A 33 13.04 -1.72 -2.28
CA TYR A 33 13.18 -2.25 -3.63
C TYR A 33 12.03 -3.19 -4.00
N PHE A 34 11.75 -4.18 -3.15
CA PHE A 34 10.68 -5.15 -3.40
C PHE A 34 9.28 -4.53 -3.42
N ALA A 35 9.01 -3.55 -2.54
CA ALA A 35 7.74 -2.80 -2.56
C ALA A 35 7.57 -1.95 -3.82
N GLY A 36 8.67 -1.50 -4.45
CA GLY A 36 8.64 -0.80 -5.73
C GLY A 36 8.28 -1.71 -6.91
N VAL A 37 8.59 -3.00 -6.83
CA VAL A 37 8.29 -3.98 -7.89
C VAL A 37 6.86 -4.53 -7.77
N MET A 38 6.37 -4.76 -6.55
CA MET A 38 5.08 -5.41 -6.32
C MET A 38 4.29 -4.71 -5.20
N VAL A 39 3.06 -4.26 -5.52
CA VAL A 39 2.18 -3.55 -4.57
C VAL A 39 1.89 -4.36 -3.31
N ARG A 40 1.74 -5.69 -3.43
CA ARG A 40 1.47 -6.57 -2.28
C ARG A 40 2.61 -6.58 -1.25
N LEU A 41 3.85 -6.36 -1.69
CA LEU A 41 5.03 -6.31 -0.81
C LEU A 41 5.14 -4.97 -0.06
N MET A 42 4.24 -4.01 -0.30
CA MET A 42 4.13 -2.82 0.54
C MET A 42 3.81 -3.17 2.02
N LEU A 43 3.15 -4.31 2.26
CA LEU A 43 2.86 -4.80 3.61
C LEU A 43 4.15 -5.12 4.39
N THR A 44 5.20 -5.63 3.74
CA THR A 44 6.47 -5.94 4.41
C THR A 44 7.34 -4.71 4.61
N LEU A 45 7.17 -3.67 3.78
CA LEU A 45 7.82 -2.37 3.95
C LEU A 45 7.26 -1.59 5.17
N THR A 46 5.98 -1.76 5.50
CA THR A 46 5.30 -0.93 6.51
C THR A 46 5.98 -0.94 7.89
N PRO A 47 6.38 -2.09 8.48
CA PRO A 47 7.04 -2.13 9.79
C PRO A 47 8.35 -1.34 9.86
N ILE A 48 9.21 -1.45 8.84
CA ILE A 48 10.51 -0.76 8.83
C ILE A 48 10.35 0.75 8.66
N VAL A 49 9.37 1.18 7.87
CA VAL A 49 9.01 2.59 7.73
C VAL A 49 8.56 3.16 9.06
N CYS A 50 7.77 2.43 9.84
CA CYS A 50 7.34 2.85 11.18
C CYS A 50 8.53 2.98 12.14
N VAL A 51 9.45 2.00 12.16
CA VAL A 51 10.63 2.02 13.04
C VAL A 51 11.57 3.19 12.68
N CYS A 52 11.95 3.32 11.41
CA CYS A 52 12.83 4.41 10.96
C CYS A 52 12.20 5.79 11.19
N SER A 53 10.89 5.93 10.92
CA SER A 53 10.19 7.18 11.21
C SER A 53 10.14 7.47 12.71
N GLY A 54 9.93 6.45 13.54
CA GLY A 54 9.95 6.57 15.00
C GLY A 54 11.30 7.04 15.53
N ILE A 55 12.41 6.50 15.02
CA ILE A 55 13.77 6.94 15.37
C ILE A 55 13.97 8.41 14.98
N ALA A 56 13.53 8.81 13.78
CA ALA A 56 13.62 10.20 13.33
C ALA A 56 12.79 11.14 14.21
N VAL A 57 11.56 10.77 14.55
CA VAL A 57 10.67 11.54 15.42
C VAL A 57 11.24 11.65 16.83
N SER A 58 11.73 10.55 17.42
CA SER A 58 12.31 10.53 18.77
C SER A 58 13.52 11.46 18.83
N ASN A 59 14.46 11.34 17.90
CA ASN A 59 15.66 12.18 17.90
C ASN A 59 15.33 13.69 17.80
N VAL A 60 14.31 14.05 17.01
CA VAL A 60 13.82 15.44 16.95
C VAL A 60 13.22 15.84 18.30
N LEU A 61 12.32 15.03 18.86
CA LEU A 61 11.67 15.33 20.12
C LEU A 61 12.68 15.43 21.28
N ASP A 62 13.64 14.51 21.40
CA ASP A 62 14.69 14.51 22.42
C ASP A 62 15.56 15.77 22.33
N THR A 63 15.91 16.21 21.13
CA THR A 63 16.74 17.42 20.94
C THR A 63 16.02 18.71 21.35
N TYR A 64 14.70 18.79 21.12
CA TYR A 64 13.92 20.02 21.36
C TYR A 64 13.17 20.03 22.72
N LEU A 65 12.90 18.87 23.32
CA LEU A 65 12.26 18.74 24.64
C LEU A 65 13.26 18.75 25.81
N ASP A 66 14.55 18.44 25.59
CA ASP A 66 15.52 18.44 26.68
C ASP A 66 15.73 19.88 27.19
N THR A 67 15.29 20.12 28.41
CA THR A 67 15.23 21.44 29.07
C THR A 67 16.54 21.81 29.74
N LYS A 68 17.62 21.10 29.46
CA LYS A 68 18.95 21.53 29.88
C LYS A 68 19.27 22.83 29.14
N GLU A 69 19.27 23.93 29.88
CA GLU A 69 19.96 25.15 29.49
C GLU A 69 21.36 24.76 29.03
N TYR A 70 21.64 25.00 27.75
CA TYR A 70 23.02 25.03 27.28
C TYR A 70 23.66 26.24 27.93
N VAL A 71 24.26 26.04 29.11
CA VAL A 71 25.21 27.00 29.68
C VAL A 71 26.52 26.75 28.92
N PRO A 72 27.02 27.71 28.11
CA PRO A 72 28.28 27.52 27.42
C PRO A 72 29.38 27.30 28.45
N ALA A 73 30.05 26.15 28.36
CA ALA A 73 31.21 25.80 29.17
C ALA A 73 32.47 26.54 28.70
N GLU A 74 32.51 27.88 28.86
CA GLU A 74 33.73 28.68 28.69
C GLU A 74 34.10 29.48 29.96
N PHE A 75 33.67 29.03 31.14
CA PHE A 75 33.99 29.70 32.40
C PHE A 75 34.67 28.81 33.45
N PHE A 76 35.37 27.75 33.04
CA PHE A 76 36.28 27.01 33.93
C PHE A 76 37.48 26.45 33.16
N ASP A 77 38.62 26.42 33.85
CA ASP A 77 40.02 26.16 33.40
C ASP A 77 40.70 27.31 32.62
N THR A 78 41.76 27.97 33.08
CA THR A 78 42.85 27.54 33.99
C THR A 78 43.42 28.70 34.80
N ASP A 79 43.52 28.51 36.11
CA ASP A 79 44.41 29.24 37.00
C ASP A 79 45.55 28.26 37.37
N LYS A 80 46.74 28.44 36.76
CA LYS A 80 48.06 28.07 37.33
C LYS A 80 49.23 28.31 36.36
N SER A 81 50.22 29.03 36.89
CA SER A 81 51.66 29.11 36.55
C SER A 81 52.08 29.64 35.17
N ASP A 82 52.60 30.87 35.15
CA ASP A 82 54.06 31.07 35.06
C ASP A 82 54.51 32.52 35.39
N GLU A 83 55.30 32.66 36.46
CA GLU A 83 56.12 33.83 36.77
C GLU A 83 57.52 33.65 36.14
N LYS A 84 58.00 34.61 35.32
CA LYS A 84 59.20 35.45 35.62
C LYS A 84 59.69 36.35 34.46
N LYS A 85 59.68 37.66 34.77
CA LYS A 85 60.72 38.71 34.62
C LYS A 85 61.29 39.12 33.25
N GLY A 86 61.19 40.44 32.99
CA GLY A 86 62.16 41.22 32.21
C GLY A 86 61.71 42.66 31.94
N SER A 87 62.30 43.64 32.63
CA SER A 87 61.97 45.08 32.66
C SER A 87 62.59 45.93 31.54
N GLY A 88 61.91 47.01 31.12
CA GLY A 88 62.54 48.18 30.46
C GLY A 88 61.60 49.09 29.65
N SER A 89 61.31 50.29 30.22
CA SER A 89 60.80 51.57 29.67
C SER A 89 60.96 51.83 28.16
N SER A 90 60.20 52.65 27.42
CA SER A 90 59.12 53.64 27.63
C SER A 90 58.77 54.20 26.24
N ALA A 91 57.50 54.47 25.92
CA ALA A 91 57.05 55.68 25.19
C ALA A 91 55.57 55.57 24.73
N GLY A 92 54.74 56.50 25.21
CA GLY A 92 53.80 57.22 24.35
C GLY A 92 52.44 56.60 24.01
N ALA A 93 51.41 57.38 24.32
CA ALA A 93 50.17 57.52 23.55
C ALA A 93 48.96 56.61 23.89
N THR A 94 48.06 57.23 24.68
CA THR A 94 46.63 57.35 24.38
C THR A 94 45.73 56.14 24.67
N SER A 95 45.24 56.14 25.92
CA SER A 95 43.97 55.59 26.36
C SER A 95 42.83 55.80 25.35
N SER A 96 42.00 54.76 25.23
CA SER A 96 40.56 54.82 24.95
C SER A 96 40.11 55.36 23.57
N LYS A 97 40.00 54.46 22.58
CA LYS A 97 38.90 54.44 21.59
C LYS A 97 39.05 53.23 20.65
N LYS A 98 38.44 52.10 21.00
CA LYS A 98 37.84 51.15 20.04
C LYS A 98 36.60 50.55 20.70
N LYS A 99 35.59 51.41 20.82
CA LYS A 99 34.21 51.01 21.11
C LYS A 99 33.69 50.22 19.91
N ARG A 100 33.34 48.96 20.17
CA ARG A 100 32.09 48.30 19.75
C ARG A 100 31.60 48.64 18.34
N VAL A 101 32.07 47.89 17.35
CA VAL A 101 31.30 47.63 16.12
C VAL A 101 31.58 46.18 15.73
N PHE A 102 30.86 45.25 16.37
CA PHE A 102 30.46 43.91 15.90
C PHE A 102 29.60 43.29 17.03
N ALA A 103 28.63 44.06 17.51
CA ALA A 103 27.49 43.56 18.28
C ALA A 103 26.31 43.68 17.32
N ASN A 104 25.58 42.57 17.10
CA ASN A 104 24.49 42.37 16.13
C ASN A 104 24.88 41.56 14.87
N ILE A 105 25.49 40.40 15.05
CA ILE A 105 24.94 39.22 14.39
C ILE A 105 24.25 38.47 15.52
N GLY A 106 22.96 38.74 15.70
CA GLY A 106 22.15 37.99 16.62
C GLY A 106 22.23 36.53 16.19
N TYR A 107 22.90 35.71 16.98
CA TYR A 107 22.60 34.29 16.97
C TYR A 107 21.11 34.20 17.31
N PHE A 108 20.26 34.09 16.28
CA PHE A 108 18.95 33.47 16.41
C PHE A 108 19.26 32.05 16.89
N GLY A 109 19.42 31.91 18.20
CA GLY A 109 19.75 30.65 18.83
C GLY A 109 18.68 29.67 18.43
N ILE A 110 19.07 28.64 17.68
CA ILE A 110 18.27 27.45 17.37
C ILE A 110 17.65 26.82 18.64
N LEU A 111 18.13 27.24 19.82
CA LEU A 111 17.76 26.79 21.16
C LEU A 111 16.93 27.80 21.98
N ASN A 112 16.46 28.93 21.43
CA ASN A 112 15.56 29.84 22.17
C ASN A 112 14.23 29.13 22.48
N PHE A 113 13.60 29.46 23.61
CA PHE A 113 12.33 28.85 24.03
C PHE A 113 11.26 28.91 22.93
N ASP A 114 11.20 30.02 22.20
CA ASP A 114 10.27 30.24 21.09
C ASP A 114 10.50 29.26 19.92
N SER A 115 11.75 29.01 19.52
CA SER A 115 12.05 28.08 18.41
C SER A 115 11.80 26.62 18.80
N ARG A 116 12.11 26.24 20.04
CA ARG A 116 11.81 24.90 20.59
C ARG A 116 10.30 24.64 20.64
N MET A 117 9.54 25.64 21.10
CA MET A 117 8.07 25.55 21.16
C MET A 117 7.46 25.41 19.76
N ILE A 118 7.92 26.21 18.78
CA ILE A 118 7.42 26.13 17.40
C ILE A 118 7.65 24.73 16.80
N VAL A 119 8.85 24.17 16.94
CA VAL A 119 9.18 22.84 16.37
C VAL A 119 8.40 21.74 17.06
N THR A 120 8.28 21.77 18.39
CA THR A 120 7.55 20.75 19.17
C THR A 120 6.05 20.78 18.87
N VAL A 121 5.45 21.98 18.79
CA VAL A 121 4.04 22.14 18.42
C VAL A 121 3.80 21.66 17.00
N ASN A 122 4.66 22.04 16.05
CA ASN A 122 4.54 21.62 14.66
C ASN A 122 4.65 20.09 14.51
N MET A 123 5.57 19.46 15.24
CA MET A 123 5.71 18.00 15.25
C MET A 123 4.47 17.32 15.85
N THR A 124 3.92 17.87 16.93
CA THR A 124 2.68 17.37 17.55
C THR A 124 1.49 17.47 16.59
N VAL A 125 1.38 18.57 15.84
CA VAL A 125 0.33 18.74 14.81
C VAL A 125 0.47 17.70 13.71
N PHE A 126 1.69 17.39 13.25
CA PHE A 126 1.89 16.33 12.25
C PHE A 126 1.45 14.94 12.76
N LEU A 127 1.66 14.64 14.04
CA LEU A 127 1.19 13.38 14.65
C LEU A 127 -0.35 13.33 14.72
N VAL A 128 -1.01 14.44 15.05
CA VAL A 128 -2.48 14.51 15.06
C VAL A 128 -3.06 14.34 13.65
N ILE A 129 -2.46 15.01 12.65
CA ILE A 129 -2.85 14.85 11.24
C ILE A 129 -2.64 13.41 10.77
N PHE A 130 -1.59 12.74 11.23
CA PHE A 130 -1.34 11.34 10.90
C PHE A 130 -2.47 10.43 11.42
N VAL A 131 -2.90 10.59 12.68
CA VAL A 131 -4.02 9.82 13.25
C VAL A 131 -5.32 10.10 12.49
N TRP A 132 -5.60 11.37 12.18
CA TRP A 132 -6.75 11.75 11.37
C TRP A 132 -6.73 11.10 10.00
N HIS A 133 -5.60 11.17 9.30
CA HIS A 133 -5.41 10.59 7.97
C HIS A 133 -5.58 9.06 8.00
N CYS A 134 -4.96 8.36 8.94
CA CYS A 134 -5.09 6.91 9.09
C CYS A 134 -6.54 6.51 9.33
N THR A 135 -7.26 7.24 10.18
CA THR A 135 -8.68 6.97 10.48
C THR A 135 -9.55 7.18 9.24
N TRP A 136 -9.34 8.30 8.53
CA TRP A 136 -10.09 8.64 7.33
C TRP A 136 -9.84 7.63 6.19
N VAL A 137 -8.57 7.25 5.94
CA VAL A 137 -8.21 6.26 4.91
C VAL A 137 -8.80 4.90 5.24
N THR A 138 -8.69 4.46 6.50
CA THR A 138 -9.24 3.16 6.93
C THR A 138 -10.75 3.12 6.75
N SER A 139 -11.45 4.19 7.17
CA SER A 139 -12.92 4.27 7.11
C SER A 139 -13.49 4.39 5.70
N ASN A 140 -12.76 4.98 4.75
CA ASN A 140 -13.31 5.26 3.42
C ASN A 140 -12.79 4.31 2.33
N ALA A 141 -11.57 3.78 2.46
CA ALA A 141 -10.94 3.00 1.40
C ALA A 141 -10.84 1.50 1.75
N TYR A 142 -10.45 1.17 2.99
CA TYR A 142 -10.16 -0.22 3.37
C TYR A 142 -11.36 -0.95 4.00
N SER A 143 -12.27 -0.24 4.66
CA SER A 143 -13.47 -0.84 5.27
C SER A 143 -14.65 -0.95 4.30
N SER A 144 -14.48 -1.73 3.23
CA SER A 144 -15.55 -2.05 2.26
C SER A 144 -15.73 -3.56 2.12
N PRO A 145 -16.91 -4.13 2.43
CA PRO A 145 -17.16 -5.56 2.24
C PRO A 145 -17.25 -5.91 0.75
N SER A 146 -16.70 -7.06 0.36
CA SER A 146 -16.71 -7.53 -1.04
C SER A 146 -17.88 -8.47 -1.38
N ILE A 147 -18.59 -8.99 -0.37
CA ILE A 147 -19.75 -9.89 -0.54
C ILE A 147 -21.07 -9.11 -0.64
N VAL A 148 -21.14 -7.97 0.05
CA VAL A 148 -22.33 -7.13 0.10
C VAL A 148 -22.00 -5.84 -0.61
N LEU A 149 -22.70 -5.55 -1.70
CA LEU A 149 -22.46 -4.34 -2.48
C LEU A 149 -23.30 -3.21 -1.90
N ALA A 150 -22.65 -2.20 -1.34
CA ALA A 150 -23.32 -0.98 -0.89
C ALA A 150 -23.39 0.03 -2.03
N SER A 151 -24.59 0.30 -2.53
CA SER A 151 -24.85 1.40 -3.46
C SER A 151 -25.47 2.58 -2.72
N ARG A 152 -25.15 3.81 -3.13
CA ARG A 152 -25.79 5.02 -2.60
C ARG A 152 -26.87 5.46 -3.57
N GLN A 153 -28.11 5.56 -3.10
CA GLN A 153 -29.19 6.14 -3.88
C GLN A 153 -29.04 7.66 -3.99
N ALA A 154 -29.79 8.27 -4.92
CA ALA A 154 -29.77 9.71 -5.13
C ALA A 154 -30.20 10.52 -3.88
N ASP A 155 -30.94 9.93 -2.94
CA ASP A 155 -31.32 10.58 -1.68
C ASP A 155 -30.19 10.60 -0.63
N GLY A 156 -29.13 9.79 -0.82
CA GLY A 156 -28.07 9.60 0.16
C GLY A 156 -28.23 8.35 1.04
N SER A 157 -29.39 7.69 1.01
CA SER A 157 -29.62 6.40 1.64
C SER A 157 -28.72 5.30 1.07
N GLN A 158 -28.27 4.41 1.94
CA GLN A 158 -27.51 3.23 1.55
C GLN A 158 -28.48 2.12 1.16
N TYR A 159 -28.41 1.70 -0.11
CA TYR A 159 -29.08 0.50 -0.60
C TYR A 159 -28.08 -0.65 -0.64
N ILE A 160 -28.37 -1.68 0.15
CA ILE A 160 -27.51 -2.83 0.32
C ILE A 160 -27.99 -3.92 -0.64
N ILE A 161 -27.13 -4.32 -1.56
CA ILE A 161 -27.39 -5.35 -2.55
C ILE A 161 -26.70 -6.64 -2.09
N ASP A 162 -27.47 -7.70 -1.96
CA ASP A 162 -27.05 -8.96 -1.34
C ASP A 162 -27.27 -10.20 -2.24
N ASP A 163 -27.18 -9.97 -3.55
CA ASP A 163 -27.48 -10.98 -4.57
C ASP A 163 -26.53 -12.20 -4.46
N PHE A 164 -25.28 -11.97 -4.05
CA PHE A 164 -24.31 -13.05 -3.85
C PHE A 164 -24.76 -14.05 -2.79
N ARG A 165 -25.13 -13.57 -1.59
CA ARG A 165 -25.55 -14.46 -0.52
C ARG A 165 -26.88 -15.12 -0.85
N GLU A 166 -27.81 -14.39 -1.47
CA GLU A 166 -29.08 -14.96 -1.92
C GLU A 166 -28.87 -16.10 -2.92
N ALA A 167 -28.06 -15.88 -3.96
CA ALA A 167 -27.77 -16.90 -4.97
C ALA A 167 -27.05 -18.12 -4.37
N TYR A 168 -26.04 -17.92 -3.51
CA TYR A 168 -25.35 -19.02 -2.84
C TYR A 168 -26.28 -19.77 -1.88
N TYR A 169 -27.18 -19.08 -1.19
CA TYR A 169 -28.14 -19.71 -0.30
C TYR A 169 -29.19 -20.51 -1.06
N TRP A 170 -29.66 -20.00 -2.20
CA TRP A 170 -30.53 -20.74 -3.12
C TRP A 170 -29.85 -22.02 -3.58
N LEU A 171 -28.59 -21.92 -4.00
CA LEU A 171 -27.79 -23.06 -4.46
C LEU A 171 -27.65 -24.11 -3.34
N ARG A 172 -27.43 -23.67 -2.10
CA ARG A 172 -27.34 -24.56 -0.93
C ARG A 172 -28.64 -25.29 -0.60
N LYS A 173 -29.79 -24.64 -0.74
CA LYS A 173 -31.09 -25.18 -0.27
C LYS A 173 -31.86 -25.95 -1.34
N ASN A 174 -31.61 -25.65 -2.62
CA ASN A 174 -32.44 -26.17 -3.71
C ASN A 174 -31.72 -27.15 -4.65
N THR A 175 -30.43 -27.42 -4.42
CA THR A 175 -29.67 -28.39 -5.21
C THR A 175 -29.29 -29.61 -4.38
N LYS A 176 -28.94 -30.72 -5.04
CA LYS A 176 -28.45 -31.92 -4.37
C LYS A 176 -27.09 -31.65 -3.71
N ASP A 177 -26.77 -32.40 -2.67
CA ASP A 177 -25.52 -32.20 -1.92
C ASP A 177 -24.27 -32.60 -2.72
N ASP A 178 -24.40 -33.50 -3.69
CA ASP A 178 -23.36 -33.94 -4.61
C ASP A 178 -23.29 -33.09 -5.90
N ALA A 179 -24.12 -32.06 -6.04
CA ALA A 179 -24.17 -31.24 -7.24
C ALA A 179 -22.85 -30.49 -7.47
N LYS A 180 -22.35 -30.56 -8.71
CA LYS A 180 -21.10 -29.88 -9.10
C LYS A 180 -21.40 -28.58 -9.82
N VAL A 181 -20.76 -27.50 -9.35
CA VAL A 181 -20.97 -26.14 -9.84
C VAL A 181 -19.72 -25.68 -10.57
N MET A 182 -19.88 -25.30 -11.84
CA MET A 182 -18.85 -24.66 -12.64
C MET A 182 -18.97 -23.13 -12.55
N SER A 183 -17.88 -22.47 -12.15
CA SER A 183 -17.75 -21.02 -12.10
C SER A 183 -16.32 -20.62 -12.44
N TRP A 184 -16.08 -19.32 -12.60
CA TRP A 184 -14.71 -18.81 -12.64
C TRP A 184 -13.97 -19.05 -11.31
N TRP A 185 -12.65 -19.18 -11.35
CA TRP A 185 -11.81 -19.59 -10.21
C TRP A 185 -11.83 -18.59 -9.05
N ASP A 186 -12.04 -17.29 -9.32
CA ASP A 186 -12.16 -16.23 -8.30
C ASP A 186 -13.18 -16.59 -7.19
N TYR A 187 -14.28 -17.23 -7.57
CA TYR A 187 -15.43 -17.48 -6.71
C TYR A 187 -15.42 -18.86 -6.04
N GLY A 188 -14.46 -19.73 -6.35
CA GLY A 188 -14.47 -21.12 -5.89
C GLY A 188 -14.57 -21.26 -4.36
N TYR A 189 -13.78 -20.49 -3.60
CA TYR A 189 -13.87 -20.49 -2.15
C TYR A 189 -15.19 -19.92 -1.60
N GLN A 190 -15.79 -18.95 -2.28
CA GLN A 190 -17.07 -18.38 -1.86
C GLN A 190 -18.21 -19.38 -2.01
N ILE A 191 -18.24 -20.10 -3.15
CA ILE A 191 -19.23 -21.15 -3.41
C ILE A 191 -19.04 -22.30 -2.43
N ALA A 192 -17.82 -22.81 -2.26
CA ALA A 192 -17.54 -23.89 -1.33
C ALA A 192 -17.91 -23.51 0.13
N GLY A 193 -17.62 -22.28 0.55
CA GLY A 193 -17.90 -21.83 1.93
C GLY A 193 -19.36 -21.47 2.20
N MET A 194 -20.04 -20.78 1.27
CA MET A 194 -21.41 -20.28 1.47
C MET A 194 -22.47 -21.23 0.93
N ALA A 195 -22.26 -21.74 -0.29
CA ALA A 195 -23.21 -22.62 -0.94
C ALA A 195 -23.03 -24.09 -0.53
N ASP A 196 -21.89 -24.47 0.03
CA ASP A 196 -21.61 -25.83 0.52
C ASP A 196 -21.77 -26.87 -0.60
N ARG A 197 -21.19 -26.56 -1.78
CA ARG A 197 -21.24 -27.37 -3.00
C ARG A 197 -19.86 -27.58 -3.60
N SER A 198 -19.71 -28.66 -4.35
CA SER A 198 -18.46 -29.00 -5.03
C SER A 198 -18.22 -28.07 -6.22
N THR A 199 -17.06 -27.41 -6.25
CA THR A 199 -16.65 -26.53 -7.35
C THR A 199 -15.60 -27.20 -8.22
N LEU A 200 -15.66 -26.99 -9.54
CA LEU A 200 -14.69 -27.57 -10.46
C LEU A 200 -13.30 -26.91 -10.33
N VAL A 201 -13.24 -25.58 -10.20
CA VAL A 201 -12.00 -24.80 -10.05
C VAL A 201 -12.05 -23.92 -8.81
N ASP A 202 -10.87 -23.65 -8.22
CA ASP A 202 -10.72 -22.87 -7.01
C ASP A 202 -9.68 -21.75 -7.13
N ASN A 203 -9.62 -20.89 -6.11
CA ASN A 203 -8.74 -19.73 -6.08
C ASN A 203 -7.29 -20.09 -5.65
N ASN A 204 -6.97 -21.37 -5.46
CA ASN A 204 -5.58 -21.79 -5.22
C ASN A 204 -4.76 -21.84 -6.52
N THR A 205 -5.42 -22.09 -7.66
CA THR A 205 -4.80 -22.05 -9.00
C THR A 205 -3.59 -22.97 -9.19
N TRP A 206 -3.56 -24.11 -8.51
CA TRP A 206 -2.43 -25.04 -8.59
C TRP A 206 -2.37 -25.86 -9.90
N ASN A 207 -3.53 -26.08 -10.54
CA ASN A 207 -3.65 -26.81 -11.80
C ASN A 207 -4.18 -25.88 -12.91
N ASN A 208 -3.25 -25.33 -13.70
CA ASN A 208 -3.55 -24.38 -14.77
C ASN A 208 -4.36 -25.00 -15.91
N THR A 209 -4.09 -26.27 -16.23
CA THR A 209 -4.79 -26.98 -17.31
C THR A 209 -6.29 -27.07 -17.01
N HIS A 210 -6.65 -27.33 -15.75
CA HIS A 210 -8.05 -27.40 -15.35
C HIS A 210 -8.78 -26.04 -15.46
N ILE A 211 -8.08 -24.95 -15.13
CA ILE A 211 -8.59 -23.59 -15.29
C ILE A 211 -8.75 -23.24 -16.77
N ALA A 212 -7.79 -23.65 -17.60
CA ALA A 212 -7.86 -23.47 -19.04
C ALA A 212 -9.06 -24.21 -19.64
N THR A 213 -9.39 -25.42 -19.17
CA THR A 213 -10.59 -26.15 -19.60
C THR A 213 -11.88 -25.41 -19.24
N VAL A 214 -11.98 -24.82 -18.04
CA VAL A 214 -13.13 -23.98 -17.67
C VAL A 214 -13.19 -22.70 -18.51
N GLY A 215 -12.05 -22.05 -18.74
CA GLY A 215 -11.96 -20.87 -19.60
C GLY A 215 -12.39 -21.18 -21.04
N LEU A 216 -12.02 -22.36 -21.55
CA LEU A 216 -12.43 -22.87 -22.85
C LEU A 216 -13.94 -23.11 -22.91
N ALA A 217 -14.50 -23.79 -21.91
CA ALA A 217 -15.95 -24.04 -21.85
C ALA A 217 -16.75 -22.72 -21.83
N MET A 218 -16.27 -21.71 -21.11
CA MET A 218 -16.92 -20.39 -21.04
C MET A 218 -16.78 -19.55 -22.32
N ALA A 219 -15.75 -19.79 -23.14
CA ALA A 219 -15.43 -18.99 -24.32
C ALA A 219 -15.79 -19.66 -25.67
N SER A 220 -16.28 -20.90 -25.64
CA SER A 220 -16.62 -21.68 -26.84
C SER A 220 -18.10 -21.64 -27.19
N ASN A 221 -18.43 -22.16 -28.39
CA ASN A 221 -19.82 -22.42 -28.77
C ASN A 221 -20.46 -23.47 -27.85
N GLU A 222 -21.79 -23.43 -27.74
CA GLU A 222 -22.56 -24.31 -26.85
C GLU A 222 -22.31 -25.80 -27.09
N GLU A 223 -22.11 -26.25 -28.33
CA GLU A 223 -21.83 -27.65 -28.66
C GLU A 223 -20.54 -28.16 -27.98
N LEU A 224 -19.46 -27.39 -28.09
CA LEU A 224 -18.16 -27.74 -27.49
C LEU A 224 -18.19 -27.54 -25.97
N ALA A 225 -18.79 -26.45 -25.51
CA ALA A 225 -18.93 -26.16 -24.08
C ALA A 225 -19.72 -27.27 -23.37
N TYR A 226 -20.81 -27.74 -23.99
CA TYR A 226 -21.63 -28.83 -23.47
C TYR A 226 -20.86 -30.15 -23.37
N GLU A 227 -20.07 -30.49 -24.39
CA GLU A 227 -19.23 -31.68 -24.34
C GLU A 227 -18.21 -31.62 -23.19
N ILE A 228 -17.56 -30.47 -22.99
CA ILE A 228 -16.61 -30.26 -21.89
C ILE A 228 -17.32 -30.39 -20.54
N MET A 229 -18.48 -29.73 -20.37
CA MET A 229 -19.26 -29.81 -19.14
C MET A 229 -19.71 -31.24 -18.82
N GLN A 230 -20.07 -32.01 -19.84
CA GLN A 230 -20.47 -33.41 -19.69
C GLN A 230 -19.29 -34.31 -19.28
N ARG A 231 -18.08 -34.07 -19.83
CA ARG A 231 -16.86 -34.81 -19.42
C ARG A 231 -16.49 -34.60 -17.94
N HIS A 232 -16.89 -33.47 -17.36
CA HIS A 232 -16.60 -33.11 -15.97
C HIS A 232 -17.81 -33.32 -15.00
N ASP A 233 -18.91 -33.88 -15.49
CA ASP A 233 -20.19 -34.06 -14.76
C ASP A 233 -20.66 -32.77 -14.07
N VAL A 234 -20.68 -31.64 -14.79
CA VAL A 234 -21.17 -30.37 -14.25
C VAL A 234 -22.71 -30.35 -14.26
N ASP A 235 -23.32 -30.05 -13.11
CA ASP A 235 -24.78 -29.94 -12.97
C ASP A 235 -25.27 -28.50 -13.12
N TYR A 236 -24.51 -27.54 -12.57
CA TYR A 236 -24.87 -26.12 -12.53
C TYR A 236 -23.73 -25.24 -13.01
N VAL A 237 -24.07 -24.16 -13.71
CA VAL A 237 -23.12 -23.12 -14.12
C VAL A 237 -23.51 -21.81 -13.45
N LEU A 238 -22.55 -21.16 -12.77
CA LEU A 238 -22.74 -19.87 -12.13
C LEU A 238 -21.90 -18.81 -12.85
N VAL A 239 -22.59 -17.76 -13.33
CA VAL A 239 -22.00 -16.61 -14.00
C VAL A 239 -22.52 -15.34 -13.35
N ILE A 240 -21.61 -14.41 -13.05
CA ILE A 240 -21.95 -13.11 -12.46
C ILE A 240 -22.12 -12.08 -13.56
N PHE A 241 -23.35 -11.57 -13.67
CA PHE A 241 -23.74 -10.56 -14.64
C PHE A 241 -24.11 -9.24 -13.95
N GLY A 242 -23.32 -8.20 -14.19
CA GLY A 242 -23.40 -6.92 -13.48
C GLY A 242 -24.08 -5.78 -14.23
N ALA A 243 -24.58 -6.01 -15.45
CA ALA A 243 -24.91 -4.91 -16.37
C ALA A 243 -26.05 -4.00 -15.89
N LEU A 244 -27.05 -4.54 -15.17
CA LEU A 244 -28.18 -3.75 -14.68
C LEU A 244 -27.78 -2.71 -13.63
N LEU A 245 -26.81 -3.07 -12.78
CA LEU A 245 -26.34 -2.24 -11.67
C LEU A 245 -25.07 -1.45 -12.03
N GLY A 246 -24.47 -1.70 -13.19
CA GLY A 246 -23.17 -1.15 -13.57
C GLY A 246 -22.01 -1.71 -12.73
N TYR A 247 -22.11 -2.96 -12.28
CA TYR A 247 -21.04 -3.60 -11.50
C TYR A 247 -19.85 -3.93 -12.40
N SER A 248 -18.71 -3.30 -12.15
CA SER A 248 -17.49 -3.44 -12.97
C SER A 248 -16.80 -4.80 -12.80
N GLY A 249 -17.05 -5.51 -11.71
CA GLY A 249 -16.39 -6.78 -11.38
C GLY A 249 -17.07 -8.01 -11.98
N ASP A 250 -17.85 -7.85 -13.05
CA ASP A 250 -18.59 -8.93 -13.69
C ASP A 250 -17.70 -9.87 -14.53
N ASP A 251 -18.26 -11.02 -14.90
CA ASP A 251 -17.51 -12.03 -15.66
C ASP A 251 -17.26 -11.61 -17.11
N ILE A 252 -18.05 -10.66 -17.63
CA ILE A 252 -17.84 -10.10 -18.97
C ILE A 252 -16.55 -9.28 -19.05
N ASN A 253 -16.24 -8.46 -18.04
CA ASN A 253 -14.97 -7.73 -18.00
C ASN A 253 -13.77 -8.66 -17.80
N LYS A 254 -13.97 -9.80 -17.14
CA LYS A 254 -12.94 -10.84 -16.95
C LYS A 254 -12.83 -11.81 -18.13
N PHE A 255 -13.77 -11.78 -19.08
CA PHE A 255 -13.86 -12.73 -20.19
C PHE A 255 -12.59 -12.80 -21.04
N LEU A 256 -11.90 -11.67 -21.26
CA LEU A 256 -10.65 -11.65 -22.01
C LEU A 256 -9.54 -12.49 -21.34
N TRP A 257 -9.53 -12.58 -20.02
CA TRP A 257 -8.61 -13.44 -19.28
C TRP A 257 -8.95 -14.92 -19.45
N MET A 258 -10.25 -15.26 -19.50
CA MET A 258 -10.71 -16.63 -19.76
C MET A 258 -10.19 -17.12 -21.12
N ILE A 259 -10.30 -16.29 -22.16
CA ILE A 259 -9.77 -16.59 -23.50
C ILE A 259 -8.26 -16.78 -23.48
N ARG A 260 -7.52 -15.83 -22.86
CA ARG A 260 -6.04 -15.88 -22.83
C ARG A 260 -5.50 -17.11 -22.12
N ILE A 261 -6.14 -17.52 -21.03
CA ILE A 261 -5.74 -18.71 -20.28
C ILE A 261 -6.10 -19.99 -21.06
N GLY A 262 -7.29 -20.03 -21.67
CA GLY A 262 -7.71 -21.16 -22.51
C GLY A 262 -6.81 -21.36 -23.74
N GLU A 263 -6.43 -20.26 -24.42
CA GLU A 263 -5.54 -20.28 -25.59
C GLU A 263 -4.13 -20.76 -25.25
N GLY A 264 -3.63 -20.46 -24.05
CA GLY A 264 -2.26 -20.79 -23.65
C GLY A 264 -1.97 -22.29 -23.52
N GLU A 265 -3.00 -23.12 -23.33
CA GLU A 265 -2.83 -24.51 -22.93
C GLU A 265 -3.28 -25.54 -23.98
N SER A 266 -4.15 -25.16 -24.93
CA SER A 266 -4.75 -26.12 -25.87
C SER A 266 -4.74 -25.64 -27.33
N ASP A 267 -4.09 -26.41 -28.20
CA ASP A 267 -3.99 -26.12 -29.64
C ASP A 267 -5.37 -26.08 -30.33
N GLU A 268 -6.33 -26.88 -29.83
CA GLU A 268 -7.72 -26.93 -30.31
C GLU A 268 -8.45 -25.59 -30.08
N THR A 269 -8.13 -24.89 -28.98
CA THR A 269 -8.70 -23.58 -28.62
C THR A 269 -8.18 -22.45 -29.49
N ARG A 270 -6.95 -22.57 -30.02
CA ARG A 270 -6.34 -21.53 -30.86
C ARG A 270 -7.15 -21.25 -32.13
N HIS A 271 -7.86 -22.25 -32.65
CA HIS A 271 -8.74 -22.09 -33.80
C HIS A 271 -10.02 -21.31 -33.44
N TYR A 272 -10.62 -21.58 -32.28
CA TYR A 272 -11.84 -20.91 -31.80
C TYR A 272 -11.57 -19.49 -31.26
N SER A 273 -10.45 -19.27 -30.56
CA SER A 273 -10.07 -17.97 -30.03
C SER A 273 -9.78 -16.95 -31.14
N LEU A 274 -9.12 -17.36 -32.22
CA LEU A 274 -8.91 -16.55 -33.41
C LEU A 274 -10.24 -16.10 -34.03
N GLY A 275 -11.22 -17.00 -34.15
CA GLY A 275 -12.56 -16.65 -34.65
C GLY A 275 -13.31 -15.65 -33.76
N CYS A 276 -13.22 -15.82 -32.44
CA CYS A 276 -13.87 -14.91 -31.48
C CYS A 276 -13.18 -13.54 -31.42
N LEU A 277 -11.85 -13.49 -31.42
CA LEU A 277 -11.07 -12.25 -31.49
C LEU A 277 -11.29 -11.52 -32.82
N GLU A 278 -11.40 -12.24 -33.94
CA GLU A 278 -11.71 -11.65 -35.24
C GLU A 278 -13.14 -11.07 -35.26
N ALA A 279 -14.12 -11.74 -34.64
CA ALA A 279 -15.49 -11.23 -34.48
C ALA A 279 -15.54 -9.98 -33.59
N ILE A 280 -14.78 -9.94 -32.49
CA ILE A 280 -14.67 -8.77 -31.61
C ILE A 280 -13.99 -7.61 -32.34
N SER A 281 -12.90 -7.88 -33.06
CA SER A 281 -12.17 -6.89 -33.86
C SER A 281 -13.06 -6.27 -34.94
N ARG A 282 -13.79 -7.10 -35.72
CA ARG A 282 -14.73 -6.63 -36.74
C ARG A 282 -15.86 -5.76 -36.16
N ARG A 283 -16.38 -6.10 -34.98
CA ARG A 283 -17.39 -5.27 -34.28
C ARG A 283 -16.82 -3.97 -33.68
N ARG A 284 -15.53 -3.92 -33.36
CA ARG A 284 -14.85 -2.71 -32.88
C ARG A 284 -14.55 -1.74 -34.02
N VAL A 285 -14.18 -2.26 -35.19
CA VAL A 285 -14.02 -1.47 -36.42
C VAL A 285 -15.37 -0.91 -36.89
N ALA A 286 -16.44 -1.71 -36.85
CA ALA A 286 -17.79 -1.24 -37.19
C ALA A 286 -18.28 -0.10 -36.29
N ARG A 287 -17.95 -0.12 -34.99
CA ARG A 287 -18.33 0.95 -34.03
C ARG A 287 -17.44 2.19 -34.06
N ALA A 288 -16.35 2.19 -34.82
CA ALA A 288 -15.46 3.34 -34.98
C ALA A 288 -15.71 4.11 -36.29
N ILE A 289 -16.64 3.64 -37.12
CA ILE A 289 -16.99 4.21 -38.43
C ILE A 289 -18.36 4.94 -38.37
N ASP A 290 -19.10 4.81 -37.27
CA ASP A 290 -20.28 5.63 -36.92
C ASP A 290 -19.93 6.66 -35.84
#